data_AF-A0A2V9M8E9-F1
#
_entry.id   AF-A0A2V9M8E9-F1
#
_cell.length_a   1.000
_cell.length_b   1.000
_cell.length_c   1.000
_cell.angle_alpha   90.00
_cell.angle_beta   90.00
_cell.angle_gamma   90.00
#
_symmetry.space_group_name_H-M   'P 1'
#
loop_
_entity.id
_entity.type
_entity.pdbx_description
1 polymer ?
#
loop_
_entity_poly.entity_id
_entity_poly.type
_entity_poly.pdbx_seq_one_letter_code
_entity_poly.pdbx_strand_id
1 'polypeptide(L)'
;NTSRTRLGYGAIAFGMWDIFYYLFLKLAIDWPTSLTDWDVLFLLPLPWWGPVIAPIAISALMIAGGTLVTQFNHSARSIWPGHFALGLELSGILLALYVFMADALRSMGGGPAVIRNVLPTWFNWPLFLVALSLMAVPIVDVSRQFLGNRPSRSLP
;
A
#
# COMPACT_ATOMS: atom_id res chain seq x y z
N ASN A 1 -9.92 22.61 -3.77
CA ASN A 1 -9.17 21.56 -3.05
C ASN A 1 -8.60 20.52 -4.03
N THR A 2 -7.98 20.96 -5.13
CA THR A 2 -7.71 20.12 -6.30
C THR A 2 -6.60 19.09 -6.07
N SER A 3 -5.57 19.42 -5.27
CA SER A 3 -4.43 18.52 -5.03
C SER A 3 -4.80 17.26 -4.27
N ARG A 4 -5.71 17.35 -3.29
CA ARG A 4 -6.18 16.19 -2.50
C ARG A 4 -6.93 15.18 -3.36
N THR A 5 -7.83 15.67 -4.22
CA THR A 5 -8.58 14.85 -5.16
C THR A 5 -7.66 14.21 -6.20
N ARG A 6 -6.66 14.96 -6.72
CA ARG A 6 -5.66 14.41 -7.65
C ARG A 6 -4.81 13.31 -7.01
N LEU A 7 -4.40 13.47 -5.75
CA LEU A 7 -3.70 12.43 -5.00
C LEU A 7 -4.56 11.18 -4.82
N GLY A 8 -5.85 11.34 -4.47
CA GLY A 8 -6.77 10.21 -4.34
C GLY A 8 -6.97 9.44 -5.64
N TYR A 9 -7.20 10.12 -6.77
CA TYR A 9 -7.27 9.46 -8.08
C TYR A 9 -5.94 8.84 -8.50
N GLY A 10 -4.82 9.48 -8.18
CA GLY A 10 -3.49 8.90 -8.41
C GLY A 10 -3.28 7.59 -7.65
N ALA A 11 -3.69 7.54 -6.37
CA ALA A 11 -3.61 6.32 -5.57
C ALA A 11 -4.50 5.19 -6.12
N ILE A 12 -5.73 5.51 -6.55
CA ILE A 12 -6.62 4.54 -7.20
C ILE A 12 -5.98 4.02 -8.49
N ALA A 13 -5.53 4.92 -9.37
CA ALA A 13 -4.96 4.54 -10.66
C ALA A 13 -3.71 3.67 -10.50
N PHE A 14 -2.82 4.02 -9.56
CA PHE A 14 -1.63 3.24 -9.25
C PHE A 14 -1.98 1.86 -8.69
N GLY A 15 -2.90 1.79 -7.72
CA GLY A 15 -3.32 0.51 -7.15
C GLY A 15 -4.03 -0.39 -8.16
N MET A 16 -4.86 0.18 -9.03
CA MET A 16 -5.49 -0.58 -10.12
C MET A 16 -4.43 -1.10 -11.10
N TRP A 17 -3.50 -0.24 -11.53
CA TRP A 17 -2.41 -0.63 -12.43
C TRP A 17 -1.62 -1.83 -11.90
N ASP A 18 -1.29 -1.80 -10.60
CA ASP A 18 -0.52 -2.85 -9.94
C ASP A 18 -1.26 -4.21 -9.92
N ILE A 19 -2.58 -4.21 -9.67
CA ILE A 19 -3.39 -5.43 -9.74
C ILE A 19 -3.52 -5.92 -11.19
N PHE A 20 -3.75 -5.02 -12.14
CA PHE A 20 -3.87 -5.36 -13.56
C PHE A 20 -2.56 -5.90 -14.13
N TYR A 21 -1.42 -5.44 -13.64
CA TYR A 21 -0.11 -5.99 -13.99
C TYR A 21 -0.04 -7.49 -13.72
N TYR A 22 -0.41 -7.95 -12.51
CA TYR A 22 -0.45 -9.38 -12.19
C TYR A 22 -1.53 -10.13 -12.97
N LEU A 23 -2.69 -9.52 -13.23
CA LEU A 23 -3.72 -10.13 -14.06
C LEU A 23 -3.23 -10.39 -15.48
N PHE A 24 -2.57 -9.41 -16.10
CA PHE A 24 -2.05 -9.56 -17.45
C PHE A 24 -0.89 -10.55 -17.52
N LEU A 25 -0.02 -10.60 -16.51
CA LEU A 25 1.00 -11.65 -16.42
C LEU A 25 0.36 -13.04 -16.33
N LYS A 26 -0.73 -13.17 -15.56
CA LYS A 26 -1.43 -14.45 -15.41
C LYS A 26 -2.02 -14.91 -16.74
N LEU A 27 -2.58 -13.99 -17.51
CA LEU A 27 -3.15 -14.28 -18.82
C LEU A 27 -2.10 -14.56 -19.90
N ALA A 28 -0.95 -13.86 -19.85
CA ALA A 28 0.06 -13.94 -20.90
C ALA A 28 0.99 -15.15 -20.72
N ILE A 29 1.41 -15.43 -19.48
CA ILE A 29 2.48 -16.41 -19.19
C ILE A 29 2.14 -17.35 -18.01
N ASP A 30 0.88 -17.37 -17.56
CA ASP A 30 0.40 -18.17 -16.42
C ASP A 30 1.09 -17.89 -15.07
N TRP A 31 1.73 -16.72 -14.95
CA TRP A 31 2.38 -16.28 -13.71
C TRP A 31 1.61 -15.13 -13.05
N PRO A 32 1.40 -15.10 -11.72
CA PRO A 32 1.90 -16.07 -10.74
C PRO A 32 1.07 -17.35 -10.69
N THR A 33 1.70 -18.45 -10.29
CA THR A 33 1.02 -19.73 -10.05
C THR A 33 0.24 -19.71 -8.74
N SER A 34 0.76 -19.00 -7.73
CA SER A 34 0.16 -18.75 -6.43
C SER A 34 0.37 -17.30 -6.00
N LEU A 35 -0.55 -16.74 -5.21
CA LEU A 35 -0.40 -15.39 -4.64
C LEU A 35 0.78 -15.28 -3.65
N THR A 36 1.36 -16.40 -3.24
CA THR A 36 2.55 -16.46 -2.40
C THR A 36 3.85 -16.53 -3.19
N ASP A 37 3.79 -16.58 -4.52
CA ASP A 37 4.98 -16.63 -5.37
C ASP A 37 5.79 -15.34 -5.20
N TRP A 38 7.11 -15.50 -5.19
CA TRP A 38 8.05 -14.38 -5.07
C TRP A 38 8.09 -13.54 -6.33
N ASP A 39 8.12 -12.23 -6.13
CA ASP A 39 8.30 -11.23 -7.17
C ASP A 39 9.37 -10.20 -6.78
N VAL A 40 9.93 -9.55 -7.80
CA VAL A 40 10.76 -8.35 -7.67
C VAL A 40 9.88 -7.14 -7.98
N LEU A 41 9.48 -6.44 -6.93
CA LEU A 41 8.56 -5.31 -7.07
C LEU A 41 9.26 -4.10 -7.71
N PHE A 42 10.45 -3.77 -7.22
CA PHE A 42 11.25 -2.65 -7.69
C PHE A 42 12.75 -2.90 -7.48
N LEU A 43 13.58 -2.17 -8.22
CA LEU A 43 15.04 -2.22 -8.10
C LEU A 43 15.64 -0.93 -7.51
N LEU A 44 14.80 -0.01 -7.01
CA LEU A 44 15.22 1.32 -6.57
C LEU A 44 14.95 1.50 -5.07
N PRO A 45 15.92 1.93 -4.23
CA PRO A 45 17.37 1.97 -4.49
C PRO A 45 18.02 0.57 -4.39
N LEU A 46 17.34 -0.39 -3.77
CA LEU A 46 17.73 -1.80 -3.65
C LEU A 46 16.61 -2.67 -4.22
N PRO A 47 16.88 -3.96 -4.51
CA PRO A 47 15.83 -4.92 -4.88
C PRO A 47 14.78 -5.06 -3.77
N TRP A 48 13.51 -4.95 -4.13
CA TRP A 48 12.36 -5.15 -3.25
C TRP A 48 11.76 -6.52 -3.54
N TRP A 49 11.98 -7.46 -2.63
CA TRP A 49 11.48 -8.83 -2.77
C TRP A 49 10.25 -9.03 -1.91
N GLY A 50 9.21 -9.60 -2.50
CA GLY A 50 8.00 -9.95 -1.76
C GLY A 50 7.10 -10.93 -2.50
N PRO A 51 6.21 -11.62 -1.79
CA PRO A 51 5.17 -12.44 -2.39
C PRO A 51 4.13 -11.55 -3.07
N VAL A 52 3.55 -11.98 -4.19
CA VAL A 52 2.59 -11.18 -5.00
C VAL A 52 1.40 -10.64 -4.19
N ILE A 53 0.93 -11.34 -3.17
CA ILE A 53 -0.15 -10.85 -2.30
C ILE A 53 0.22 -9.57 -1.53
N ALA A 54 1.53 -9.32 -1.27
CA ALA A 54 1.99 -8.16 -0.54
C ALA A 54 1.76 -6.83 -1.28
N PRO A 55 2.22 -6.63 -2.53
CA PRO A 55 1.87 -5.45 -3.31
C PRO A 55 0.35 -5.36 -3.49
N ILE A 56 -0.35 -6.45 -3.86
CA ILE A 56 -1.82 -6.46 -4.02
C ILE A 56 -2.56 -5.93 -2.77
N ALA A 57 -2.11 -6.33 -1.57
CA ALA A 57 -2.70 -5.84 -0.32
C ALA A 57 -2.48 -4.33 -0.14
N ILE A 58 -1.31 -3.81 -0.48
CA ILE A 58 -1.02 -2.37 -0.48
C ILE A 58 -1.88 -1.67 -1.54
N SER A 59 -2.00 -2.21 -2.75
CA SER A 59 -2.84 -1.66 -3.83
C SER A 59 -4.30 -1.56 -3.38
N ALA A 60 -4.81 -2.56 -2.66
CA ALA A 60 -6.16 -2.55 -2.11
C ALA A 60 -6.36 -1.40 -1.10
N LEU A 61 -5.40 -1.16 -0.21
CA LEU A 61 -5.44 -0.01 0.71
C LEU A 61 -5.41 1.33 -0.06
N MET A 62 -4.56 1.45 -1.08
CA MET A 62 -4.47 2.66 -1.91
C MET A 62 -5.79 2.96 -2.63
N ILE A 63 -6.43 1.93 -3.20
CA ILE A 63 -7.75 2.06 -3.85
C ILE A 63 -8.80 2.47 -2.83
N ALA A 64 -8.85 1.81 -1.66
CA ALA A 64 -9.82 2.11 -0.61
C ALA A 64 -9.66 3.54 -0.08
N GLY A 65 -8.45 3.94 0.28
CA GLY A 65 -8.14 5.29 0.77
C GLY A 65 -8.39 6.37 -0.28
N GLY A 66 -7.96 6.15 -1.53
CA GLY A 66 -8.20 7.06 -2.63
C GLY A 66 -9.69 7.22 -2.94
N THR A 67 -10.47 6.13 -2.88
CA THR A 67 -11.94 6.16 -3.07
C THR A 67 -12.62 6.94 -1.96
N LEU A 68 -12.22 6.74 -0.70
CA LEU A 68 -12.75 7.49 0.43
C LEU A 68 -12.53 8.99 0.28
N VAL A 69 -11.31 9.39 -0.07
CA VAL A 69 -10.91 10.79 -0.23
C VAL A 69 -11.57 11.47 -1.43
N THR A 70 -11.85 10.73 -2.51
CA THR A 70 -12.43 11.28 -3.75
C THR A 70 -13.95 11.33 -3.70
N GLN A 71 -14.61 10.23 -3.33
CA GLN A 71 -16.06 10.10 -3.43
C GLN A 71 -16.80 10.81 -2.28
N PHE A 72 -16.17 10.94 -1.11
CA PHE A 72 -16.84 11.50 0.07
C PHE A 72 -16.37 12.92 0.43
N ASN A 73 -15.57 13.57 -0.42
CA ASN A 73 -15.16 14.98 -0.24
C ASN A 73 -16.25 16.01 -0.63
N HIS A 74 -17.44 15.54 -1.03
CA HIS A 74 -18.55 16.40 -1.47
C HIS A 74 -19.41 16.95 -0.31
N SER A 75 -19.25 16.45 0.92
CA SER A 75 -19.89 17.06 2.10
C SER A 75 -19.25 18.40 2.44
N ALA A 76 -20.01 19.35 2.99
CA ALA A 76 -19.59 20.72 3.32
C ALA A 76 -18.33 20.87 4.20
N ARG A 77 -17.78 19.75 4.71
CA ARG A 77 -16.49 19.63 5.37
C ARG A 77 -15.58 18.72 4.56
N SER A 78 -14.40 19.23 4.17
CA SER A 78 -13.38 18.40 3.54
C SER A 78 -12.83 17.39 4.55
N ILE A 79 -13.14 16.11 4.34
CA ILE A 79 -12.61 15.00 5.12
C ILE A 79 -11.17 14.72 4.70
N TRP A 80 -10.28 14.63 5.69
CA TRP A 80 -8.85 14.36 5.47
C TRP A 80 -8.27 13.65 6.71
N PRO A 81 -7.30 12.73 6.54
CA PRO A 81 -6.64 12.11 7.68
C PRO A 81 -5.96 13.15 8.58
N GLY A 82 -6.07 12.97 9.90
CA GLY A 82 -5.33 13.79 10.86
C GLY A 82 -3.81 13.59 10.73
N HIS A 83 -3.01 14.58 11.18
CA HIS A 83 -1.54 14.50 11.13
C HIS A 83 -0.96 13.27 11.83
N PHE A 84 -1.58 12.83 12.92
CA PHE A 84 -1.18 11.60 13.61
C PHE A 84 -1.41 10.35 12.76
N ALA A 85 -2.55 10.27 12.07
CA ALA A 85 -2.85 9.16 11.15
C ALA A 85 -1.87 9.13 9.97
N LEU A 86 -1.51 10.30 9.42
CA LEU A 86 -0.47 10.41 8.38
C LEU A 86 0.92 10.00 8.89
N GLY A 87 1.26 10.32 10.14
CA GLY A 87 2.53 9.89 10.75
C GLY A 87 2.61 8.36 10.93
N LEU A 88 1.50 7.73 11.29
CA LEU A 88 1.40 6.27 11.37
C LEU A 88 1.45 5.62 9.99
N GLU A 89 0.78 6.19 9.00
CA GLU A 89 0.85 5.73 7.60
C GLU A 89 2.29 5.78 7.08
N LEU A 90 2.98 6.90 7.27
CA LEU A 90 4.39 7.04 6.87
C LEU A 90 5.27 5.98 7.56
N SER A 91 5.03 5.74 8.85
CA SER A 91 5.75 4.71 9.60
C SER A 91 5.46 3.31 9.05
N GLY A 92 4.21 3.02 8.66
CA GLY A 92 3.82 1.80 7.97
C GLY A 92 4.50 1.63 6.62
N ILE A 93 4.55 2.69 5.80
CA ILE A 93 5.25 2.71 4.51
C ILE A 93 6.74 2.41 4.70
N LEU A 94 7.41 3.10 5.62
CA LEU A 94 8.84 2.88 5.91
C LEU A 94 9.09 1.46 6.41
N LEU A 95 8.18 0.91 7.21
CA LEU A 95 8.29 -0.45 7.69
C LEU A 95 8.10 -1.48 6.56
N ALA A 96 7.12 -1.28 5.68
CA ALA A 96 6.91 -2.13 4.51
C ALA A 96 8.13 -2.12 3.57
N LEU A 97 8.69 -0.92 3.31
CA LEU A 97 9.93 -0.76 2.55
C LEU A 97 11.09 -1.53 3.20
N TYR A 98 11.24 -1.42 4.52
CA TYR A 98 12.23 -2.20 5.25
C TYR A 98 12.02 -3.71 5.09
N VAL A 99 10.77 -4.21 5.18
CA VAL A 99 10.47 -5.63 4.99
C VAL A 99 10.89 -6.10 3.59
N PHE A 100 10.53 -5.37 2.54
CA PHE A 100 10.87 -5.73 1.17
C PHE A 100 12.38 -5.67 0.88
N MET A 101 13.10 -4.76 1.54
CA MET A 101 14.53 -4.56 1.38
C MET A 101 15.37 -5.38 2.37
N ALA A 102 14.75 -6.11 3.30
CA ALA A 102 15.44 -6.70 4.45
C ALA A 102 16.62 -7.60 4.05
N ASP A 103 16.44 -8.44 3.02
CA ASP A 103 17.50 -9.32 2.52
C ASP A 103 18.60 -8.53 1.80
N ALA A 104 18.25 -7.53 0.98
CA ALA A 104 19.23 -6.66 0.34
C ALA A 104 20.05 -5.83 1.36
N LEU A 105 19.41 -5.39 2.45
CA LEU A 105 20.06 -4.67 3.54
C LEU A 105 21.04 -5.56 4.31
N ARG A 106 20.68 -6.82 4.59
CA ARG A 106 21.57 -7.80 5.24
C ARG A 106 22.80 -8.11 4.39
N SER A 107 22.62 -8.18 3.08
CA SER A 107 23.69 -8.49 2.13
C SER A 107 24.55 -7.28 1.75
N MET A 108 24.27 -6.08 2.29
CA MET A 108 24.96 -4.85 1.91
C MET A 108 26.47 -4.89 2.24
N GLY A 109 26.87 -5.64 3.27
CA GLY A 109 28.28 -5.83 3.65
C GLY A 109 29.09 -6.69 2.68
N GLY A 110 28.45 -7.44 1.77
CA GLY A 110 29.10 -8.31 0.79
C GLY A 110 29.52 -7.62 -0.52
N GLY A 111 29.22 -6.33 -0.68
CA GLY A 111 29.51 -5.55 -1.87
C GLY A 111 28.44 -5.61 -2.98
N PRO A 112 28.57 -4.78 -4.04
CA PRO A 112 27.49 -4.57 -5.03
C PRO A 112 27.11 -5.80 -5.84
N ALA A 113 28.05 -6.72 -6.09
CA ALA A 113 27.81 -7.95 -6.83
C ALA A 113 26.94 -8.95 -6.05
N VAL A 114 27.05 -8.94 -4.72
CA VAL A 114 26.22 -9.79 -3.84
C VAL A 114 24.81 -9.25 -3.80
N ILE A 115 24.63 -7.94 -3.61
CA ILE A 115 23.31 -7.27 -3.57
C ILE A 115 22.47 -7.56 -4.82
N ARG A 116 23.09 -7.57 -6.01
CA ARG A 116 22.40 -7.83 -7.28
C ARG A 116 21.91 -9.27 -7.44
N ASN A 117 22.55 -10.22 -6.76
CA ASN A 117 22.24 -11.65 -6.85
C ASN A 117 21.60 -12.17 -5.56
N VAL A 118 21.12 -11.29 -4.66
CA VAL A 118 20.40 -11.70 -3.46
C VAL A 118 19.09 -12.34 -3.89
N LEU A 119 18.94 -13.62 -3.58
CA LEU A 119 17.67 -14.32 -3.66
C LEU A 119 16.96 -14.21 -2.32
N PRO A 120 15.65 -13.96 -2.32
CA PRO A 120 14.88 -13.91 -1.08
C PRO A 120 14.86 -15.29 -0.43
N THR A 121 15.03 -15.32 0.89
CA THR A 121 15.00 -16.58 1.65
C THR A 121 13.71 -16.72 2.44
N TRP A 122 13.21 -15.63 3.02
CA TRP A 122 12.03 -15.62 3.88
C TRP A 122 11.36 -14.25 3.90
N PHE A 123 10.03 -14.24 3.82
CA PHE A 123 9.24 -13.01 3.95
C PHE A 123 8.75 -12.82 5.40
N ASN A 124 9.02 -11.66 6.00
CA ASN A 124 8.64 -11.38 7.38
C ASN A 124 7.15 -10.96 7.49
N TRP A 125 6.25 -11.95 7.39
CA TRP A 125 4.81 -11.75 7.46
C TRP A 125 4.33 -10.97 8.68
N PRO A 126 4.74 -11.28 9.93
CA PRO A 126 4.28 -10.53 11.09
C PRO A 126 4.60 -9.04 10.98
N LEU A 127 5.82 -8.70 10.54
CA LEU A 127 6.23 -7.30 10.40
C LEU A 127 5.50 -6.61 9.25
N PHE A 128 5.26 -7.32 8.15
CA PHE A 128 4.45 -6.82 7.04
C PHE A 128 2.99 -6.56 7.46
N LEU A 129 2.38 -7.43 8.27
CA LEU A 129 1.03 -7.23 8.77
C LEU A 129 0.93 -6.02 9.70
N VAL A 130 1.97 -5.76 10.52
CA VAL A 130 2.06 -4.52 11.31
C VAL A 130 2.15 -3.30 10.39
N ALA A 131 3.01 -3.35 9.37
CA ALA A 131 3.14 -2.27 8.39
C ALA A 131 1.80 -1.98 7.68
N LEU A 132 1.12 -3.02 7.20
CA LEU A 132 -0.17 -2.94 6.53
C LEU A 132 -1.26 -2.36 7.46
N SER A 133 -1.24 -2.77 8.74
CA SER A 133 -2.17 -2.24 9.75
C SER A 133 -1.95 -0.75 10.00
N LEU A 134 -0.70 -0.30 10.05
CA LEU A 134 -0.35 1.12 10.18
C LEU A 134 -0.79 1.93 8.95
N MET A 135 -0.58 1.39 7.76
CA MET A 135 -1.02 2.00 6.49
C MET A 135 -2.55 2.10 6.37
N ALA A 136 -3.31 1.24 7.07
CA ALA A 136 -4.76 1.31 7.09
C ALA A 136 -5.32 2.38 8.04
N VAL A 137 -4.51 2.97 8.93
CA VAL A 137 -4.97 3.95 9.95
C VAL A 137 -5.67 5.17 9.34
N PRO A 138 -5.16 5.84 8.29
CA PRO A 138 -5.84 6.96 7.63
C PRO A 138 -7.23 6.61 7.10
N ILE A 139 -7.39 5.39 6.56
CA ILE A 139 -8.66 4.88 6.03
C ILE A 139 -9.67 4.78 7.17
N VAL A 140 -9.26 4.22 8.32
CA VAL A 140 -10.09 4.11 9.52
C VAL A 140 -10.44 5.49 10.06
N ASP A 141 -9.47 6.41 10.14
CA ASP A 141 -9.67 7.77 10.62
C ASP A 141 -10.70 8.53 9.77
N VAL A 142 -10.51 8.54 8.44
CA VAL A 142 -11.44 9.19 7.49
C VAL A 142 -12.82 8.54 7.54
N SER A 143 -12.89 7.21 7.64
CA SER A 143 -14.17 6.49 7.76
C SER A 143 -14.93 6.88 9.03
N ARG A 144 -14.22 7.04 10.16
CA ARG A 144 -14.81 7.50 11.42
C ARG A 144 -15.31 8.94 11.32
N GLN A 145 -14.54 9.84 10.71
CA GLN A 145 -14.97 11.22 10.46
C GLN A 145 -16.24 11.27 9.60
N PHE A 146 -16.32 10.42 8.56
CA PHE A 146 -17.50 10.34 7.71
C PHE A 146 -18.74 9.83 8.46
N LEU A 147 -18.61 8.77 9.26
CA LEU A 147 -19.71 8.22 10.04
C LEU A 147 -20.20 9.20 11.12
N GLY A 148 -19.28 9.92 11.79
CA GLY A 148 -19.63 10.92 12.80
C GLY A 148 -20.27 12.19 12.26
N ASN A 149 -20.04 12.52 10.98
CA ASN A 149 -20.65 13.68 10.32
C ASN A 149 -22.01 13.39 9.67
N ARG A 150 -22.57 12.16 9.79
CA ARG A 150 -23.92 11.88 9.32
C ARG A 150 -24.92 12.65 10.20
N PRO A 151 -25.73 13.58 9.65
CA PRO A 151 -26.78 14.22 10.44
C PRO A 151 -27.70 13.11 10.93
N SER A 152 -27.97 13.10 12.25
CA SER A 152 -29.00 12.25 12.82
C SER A 152 -30.28 12.48 12.02
N ARG A 153 -30.72 11.46 11.26
CA ARG A 153 -32.06 11.45 10.68
C ARG A 153 -33.04 11.54 11.86
N SER A 154 -33.45 12.75 12.22
CA SER A 154 -34.70 12.96 12.92
C SER A 154 -35.79 12.50 11.96
N LEU A 155 -36.26 11.28 12.16
CA LEU A 155 -37.44 10.76 11.47
C LEU A 155 -38.65 11.62 11.89
N PRO A 156 -39.56 11.94 10.96
CA PRO A 156 -40.74 12.75 11.22
C PRO A 156 -41.73 12.06 12.17
#